data_AF-A0A925BL83-F1
#
_entry.id   AF-A0A925BL83-F1
#
_cell.length_a   1.000
_cell.length_b   1.000
_cell.length_c   1.000
_cell.angle_alpha   90.00
_cell.angle_beta   90.00
_cell.angle_gamma   90.00
#
_symmetry.space_group_name_H-M   'P 1'
#
loop_
_entity.id
_entity.type
_entity.pdbx_description
1 polymer ?
#
loop_
_entity_poly.entity_id
_entity_poly.type
_entity_poly.pdbx_seq_one_letter_code
_entity_poly.pdbx_strand_id
1 'polypeptide(L)'
;MDVGIYLIKEGKPIDEPGQMFVVKNDPKYNEHWPRPLVSYKRIYNVDEPKRLPMLANNGKASSHLPEGTPFGLVGTSSLSKRETFPYGRVPEGSVTATGNPYAAFSVNSWIARNWADQGADAGLYKNDDIHAIRILAMEPASSVVADRFYNRANERLRILGEFPVRKFNSDGKQPTDPDGNPDTSFLARVPADIAWTFQTLDKDGMVLNMAQTWHQVRPGEVRNNCGGCHAHSQEPTDFGLTAAAKDDYRIFDLTARTPLLTTKAADESDRQWDEAGATGVRYEDAPKNVEYFRDVRPIFQRSCVACHSQKLLKPAANLALDPEDDLYQSTSFRERFLRTHHEKAMSGLQSVQGRAPFMINPRYLWDFQSRRSLLVWKIYGRRTDGLELAPIKGFEEDHKLATAIDYNGKPMPPREAIDGTATNPDGKPVKVEPLGDEEKRTITRWIDLGCPIDWAYDATKPMERGDGWLLDDQRPTLALVYPHAGKSDEPLQRILLGAFDYDSGVDPASLSVIADFEVDDVPPGEELATRLKPKADSTWELVLNKPLAKLPKGKLTVSVKDQHGNLTQIERSFSIGQTQ
;
A
#
# COMPACT_ATOMS: atom_id res chain seq x y z
N MET A 1 3.99 -18.99 37.18
CA MET A 1 5.07 -19.14 36.19
C MET A 1 6.20 -18.25 36.69
N ASP A 2 7.40 -18.77 36.87
CA ASP A 2 8.56 -17.98 37.25
C ASP A 2 9.12 -17.33 35.97
N VAL A 3 9.08 -16.00 35.90
CA VAL A 3 9.44 -15.20 34.71
C VAL A 3 10.62 -14.26 34.98
N GLY A 4 11.38 -14.53 36.05
CA GLY A 4 12.57 -13.78 36.40
C GLY A 4 13.64 -13.75 35.30
N ILE A 5 14.58 -12.82 35.43
CA ILE A 5 15.80 -12.76 34.64
C ILE A 5 16.86 -13.58 35.34
N TYR A 6 17.37 -14.59 34.62
CA TYR A 6 18.35 -15.53 35.11
C TYR A 6 19.58 -15.53 34.22
N LEU A 7 20.76 -15.64 34.83
CA LEU A 7 22.03 -15.72 34.12
C LEU A 7 22.59 -17.14 34.21
N ILE A 8 22.84 -17.73 33.05
CA ILE A 8 23.71 -18.90 32.92
C ILE A 8 25.15 -18.37 32.87
N LYS A 9 25.93 -18.66 33.92
CA LYS A 9 27.32 -18.18 34.01
C LYS A 9 28.15 -18.78 32.88
N GLU A 10 28.85 -17.89 32.16
CA GLU A 10 29.79 -18.25 31.08
C GLU A 10 29.15 -19.07 29.93
N GLY A 11 27.83 -19.09 29.83
CA GLY A 11 27.12 -19.91 28.84
C GLY A 11 27.30 -21.42 29.02
N LYS A 12 27.77 -21.88 30.19
CA LYS A 12 27.95 -23.31 30.48
C LYS A 12 26.59 -24.00 30.58
N PRO A 13 26.39 -25.17 29.95
CA PRO A 13 25.17 -25.95 30.11
C PRO A 13 24.89 -26.22 31.59
N ILE A 14 23.61 -26.22 31.95
CA ILE A 14 23.10 -26.51 33.29
C ILE A 14 22.12 -27.68 33.22
N ASP A 15 22.06 -28.47 34.28
CA ASP A 15 21.22 -29.66 34.41
C ASP A 15 19.91 -29.36 35.16
N GLU A 16 19.85 -28.29 35.96
CA GLU A 16 18.64 -27.86 36.65
C GLU A 16 18.51 -26.33 36.77
N PRO A 17 17.28 -25.76 36.80
CA PRO A 17 17.07 -24.32 36.90
C PRO A 17 17.72 -23.65 38.13
N GLY A 18 17.89 -24.38 39.24
CA GLY A 18 18.52 -23.88 40.47
C GLY A 18 20.01 -23.51 40.31
N GLN A 19 20.65 -23.96 39.21
CA GLN A 19 22.02 -23.60 38.88
C GLN A 19 22.13 -22.23 38.20
N MET A 20 21.01 -21.62 37.80
CA MET A 20 20.99 -20.27 37.26
C MET A 20 21.18 -19.23 38.36
N PHE A 21 21.90 -18.16 38.05
CA PHE A 21 22.00 -17.01 38.96
C PHE A 21 20.81 -16.08 38.75
N VAL A 22 20.01 -15.85 39.79
CA VAL A 22 18.92 -14.88 39.76
C VAL A 22 19.49 -13.48 39.58
N VAL A 23 19.20 -12.85 38.45
CA VAL A 23 19.56 -11.43 38.20
C VAL A 23 18.46 -10.53 38.77
N LYS A 24 17.19 -10.86 38.51
CA LYS A 24 16.02 -10.11 39.00
C LYS A 24 14.78 -11.01 38.91
N ASN A 25 13.98 -11.06 39.97
CA ASN A 25 12.66 -11.70 39.98
C ASN A 25 11.77 -10.95 40.97
N ASP A 26 11.01 -9.98 40.47
CA ASP A 26 10.28 -8.97 41.25
C ASP A 26 9.00 -8.57 40.49
N PRO A 27 7.80 -8.80 41.06
CA PRO A 27 6.52 -8.54 40.40
C PRO A 27 6.27 -7.07 40.06
N LYS A 28 7.11 -6.14 40.53
CA LYS A 28 7.05 -4.72 40.15
C LYS A 28 7.67 -4.42 38.79
N TYR A 29 8.36 -5.38 38.16
CA TYR A 29 9.09 -5.19 36.91
C TYR A 29 8.53 -6.09 35.81
N ASN A 30 8.54 -5.60 34.56
CA ASN A 30 8.35 -6.46 33.40
C ASN A 30 9.71 -7.08 33.05
N GLU A 31 9.84 -8.37 33.30
CA GLU A 31 11.08 -9.13 33.19
C GLU A 31 11.23 -9.84 31.84
N HIS A 32 10.26 -9.64 30.94
CA HIS A 32 10.36 -10.11 29.55
C HIS A 32 11.34 -9.24 28.76
N TRP A 33 12.26 -9.91 28.05
CA TRP A 33 13.25 -9.30 27.16
C TRP A 33 14.13 -8.22 27.80
N PRO A 34 14.92 -8.57 28.84
CA PRO A 34 15.82 -7.61 29.48
C PRO A 34 16.78 -6.99 28.47
N ARG A 35 16.77 -5.65 28.38
CA ARG A 35 17.73 -4.89 27.58
C ARG A 35 18.76 -4.25 28.52
N PRO A 36 20.06 -4.54 28.36
CA PRO A 36 21.08 -3.86 29.14
C PRO A 36 21.11 -2.37 28.77
N LEU A 37 20.90 -1.50 29.75
CA LEU A 37 21.11 -0.06 29.57
C LEU A 37 22.61 0.24 29.70
N VAL A 38 23.32 0.14 28.58
CA VAL A 38 24.75 0.44 28.46
C VAL A 38 24.98 1.47 27.37
N SER A 39 26.07 2.22 27.46
CA SER A 39 26.40 3.22 26.43
C SER A 39 26.66 2.57 25.07
N TYR A 40 26.41 3.33 23.99
CA TYR A 40 26.73 2.91 22.62
C TYR A 40 28.20 2.48 22.50
N LYS A 41 29.10 3.24 23.16
CA LYS A 41 30.53 2.91 23.29
C LYS A 41 30.80 1.54 23.88
N ARG A 42 30.06 1.11 24.89
CA ARG A 42 30.27 -0.20 25.51
C ARG A 42 29.88 -1.35 24.57
N ILE A 43 28.93 -1.12 23.65
CA ILE A 43 28.48 -2.13 22.68
C ILE A 43 29.36 -2.12 21.43
N TYR A 44 29.66 -0.93 20.89
CA TYR A 44 30.25 -0.75 19.56
C TYR A 44 31.66 -0.14 19.55
N ASN A 45 32.20 0.18 20.73
CA ASN A 45 33.51 0.82 20.88
C ASN A 45 33.66 2.19 20.17
N VAL A 46 32.55 2.89 19.95
CA VAL A 46 32.50 4.27 19.43
C VAL A 46 31.58 5.13 20.30
N ASP A 47 31.92 6.41 20.51
CA ASP A 47 31.21 7.26 21.48
C ASP A 47 29.72 7.42 21.17
N GLU A 48 29.40 7.71 19.91
CA GLU A 48 28.03 7.76 19.37
C GLU A 48 28.06 7.41 17.86
N PRO A 49 26.90 7.04 17.25
CA PRO A 49 26.79 6.92 15.80
C PRO A 49 27.14 8.22 15.09
N LYS A 50 27.68 8.11 13.87
CA LYS A 50 27.89 9.27 13.00
C LYS A 50 26.56 9.99 12.75
N ARG A 51 26.49 11.28 13.09
CA ARG A 51 25.33 12.13 12.74
C ARG A 51 25.34 12.41 11.25
N LEU A 52 24.23 12.09 10.59
CA LEU A 52 24.02 12.40 9.18
C LEU A 52 23.52 13.85 9.03
N PRO A 53 23.87 14.55 7.93
CA PRO A 53 23.29 15.86 7.64
C PRO A 53 21.76 15.77 7.60
N MET A 54 21.09 16.79 8.15
CA MET A 54 19.63 16.88 8.06
C MET A 54 19.23 17.15 6.60
N LEU A 55 18.16 16.52 6.14
CA LEU A 55 17.55 16.84 4.85
C LEU A 55 17.09 18.31 4.86
N ALA A 56 17.59 19.10 3.91
CA ALA A 56 17.41 20.55 3.93
C ALA A 56 16.02 21.02 3.46
N ASN A 57 15.32 20.22 2.63
CA ASN A 57 14.08 20.59 1.94
C ASN A 57 14.14 21.99 1.27
N ASN A 58 15.27 22.25 0.59
CA ASN A 58 15.64 23.57 0.04
C ASN A 58 15.38 23.70 -1.48
N GLY A 59 14.61 22.78 -2.07
CA GLY A 59 14.30 22.79 -3.50
C GLY A 59 15.43 22.36 -4.44
N LYS A 60 16.61 22.01 -3.94
CA LYS A 60 17.77 21.68 -4.79
C LYS A 60 17.85 20.21 -5.21
N ALA A 61 17.11 19.33 -4.54
CA ALA A 61 17.15 17.88 -4.81
C ALA A 61 16.42 17.52 -6.11
N SER A 62 15.34 18.22 -6.44
CA SER A 62 14.57 18.04 -7.67
C SER A 62 13.69 19.26 -7.92
N SER A 63 13.50 19.64 -9.19
CA SER A 63 12.55 20.69 -9.59
C SER A 63 11.10 20.33 -9.27
N HIS A 64 10.78 19.04 -9.09
CA HIS A 64 9.46 18.57 -8.70
C HIS A 64 9.19 18.65 -7.19
N LEU A 65 10.20 19.00 -6.39
CA LEU A 65 10.09 19.22 -4.95
C LEU A 65 10.56 20.63 -4.60
N PRO A 66 9.75 21.68 -4.88
CA PRO A 66 10.11 23.04 -4.51
C PRO A 66 10.38 23.19 -3.01
N GLU A 67 11.16 24.21 -2.66
CA GLU A 67 11.52 24.50 -1.28
C GLU A 67 10.29 24.63 -0.38
N GLY A 68 10.30 23.98 0.78
CA GLY A 68 9.17 24.00 1.71
C GLY A 68 8.14 22.89 1.49
N THR A 69 8.23 22.14 0.39
CA THR A 69 7.20 21.17 0.01
C THR A 69 6.95 20.12 1.11
N PRO A 70 5.69 19.75 1.37
CA PRO A 70 5.32 18.63 2.25
C PRO A 70 5.31 17.27 1.50
N PHE A 71 6.01 17.17 0.37
CA PHE A 71 6.01 16.00 -0.51
C PHE A 71 7.39 15.34 -0.61
N GLY A 72 7.43 14.12 -1.11
CA GLY A 72 8.67 13.44 -1.51
C GLY A 72 8.52 12.80 -2.89
N LEU A 73 9.64 12.37 -3.48
CA LEU A 73 9.67 11.63 -4.74
C LEU A 73 10.06 10.18 -4.48
N VAL A 74 9.33 9.26 -5.09
CA VAL A 74 9.59 7.83 -5.03
C VAL A 74 9.70 7.27 -6.44
N GLY A 75 10.58 6.30 -6.62
CA GLY A 75 10.81 5.70 -7.92
C GLY A 75 11.59 4.40 -7.85
N THR A 76 11.69 3.74 -9.00
CA THR A 76 12.58 2.59 -9.18
C THR A 76 13.26 2.68 -10.54
N SER A 77 14.42 2.06 -10.65
CA SER A 77 15.18 1.96 -11.90
C SER A 77 14.63 0.87 -12.82
N SER A 78 14.13 -0.24 -12.27
CA SER A 78 13.54 -1.34 -13.05
C SER A 78 12.59 -2.16 -12.18
N LEU A 79 11.42 -2.49 -12.71
CA LEU A 79 10.50 -3.50 -12.15
C LEU A 79 10.77 -4.89 -12.76
N SER A 80 11.49 -4.93 -13.89
CA SER A 80 11.89 -6.16 -14.60
C SER A 80 13.05 -6.87 -13.89
N LYS A 81 14.02 -6.12 -13.34
CA LYS A 81 15.05 -6.66 -12.42
C LYS A 81 14.38 -7.00 -11.10
N ARG A 82 14.15 -8.28 -10.82
CA ARG A 82 13.33 -8.71 -9.68
C ARG A 82 13.75 -10.04 -9.08
N GLU A 83 13.69 -10.13 -7.76
CA GLU A 83 13.90 -11.37 -6.99
C GLU A 83 12.68 -11.67 -6.11
N THR A 84 11.49 -11.46 -6.66
CA THR A 84 10.19 -11.66 -6.00
C THR A 84 9.71 -13.11 -6.04
N PHE A 85 10.29 -13.94 -6.91
CA PHE A 85 9.87 -15.32 -7.10
C PHE A 85 10.17 -16.16 -5.84
N PRO A 86 9.20 -16.93 -5.31
CA PRO A 86 9.39 -17.73 -4.11
C PRO A 86 10.48 -18.79 -4.30
N TYR A 87 11.48 -18.79 -3.41
CA TYR A 87 12.69 -19.64 -3.52
C TYR A 87 13.42 -19.52 -4.86
N GLY A 88 13.24 -18.39 -5.55
CA GLY A 88 13.86 -18.14 -6.83
C GLY A 88 15.37 -17.93 -6.71
N ARG A 89 16.06 -18.20 -7.81
CA ARG A 89 17.43 -17.77 -8.05
C ARG A 89 17.48 -17.02 -9.37
N VAL A 90 18.38 -16.06 -9.50
CA VAL A 90 18.61 -15.35 -10.75
C VAL A 90 19.52 -16.23 -11.64
N PRO A 91 19.04 -16.73 -12.80
CA PRO A 91 19.89 -17.48 -13.72
C PRO A 91 20.97 -16.59 -14.33
N GLU A 92 22.10 -17.18 -14.74
CA GLU A 92 23.13 -16.47 -15.50
C GLU A 92 22.54 -15.87 -16.78
N GLY A 93 22.82 -14.58 -17.04
CA GLY A 93 22.29 -13.85 -18.19
C GLY A 93 20.84 -13.36 -18.04
N SER A 94 20.25 -13.42 -16.84
CA SER A 94 18.91 -12.90 -16.53
C SER A 94 18.96 -11.88 -15.39
N VAL A 95 17.93 -11.04 -15.28
CA VAL A 95 17.72 -10.12 -14.15
C VAL A 95 16.53 -10.54 -13.26
N THR A 96 15.87 -11.63 -13.61
CA THR A 96 14.63 -12.09 -12.98
C THR A 96 14.85 -13.44 -12.33
N ALA A 97 14.55 -13.52 -11.04
CA ALA A 97 14.60 -14.78 -10.31
C ALA A 97 13.54 -15.75 -10.84
N THR A 98 13.93 -17.02 -10.99
CA THR A 98 13.05 -18.12 -11.39
C THR A 98 13.33 -19.33 -10.49
N GLY A 99 12.38 -20.25 -10.42
CA GLY A 99 12.48 -21.43 -9.55
C GLY A 99 11.48 -22.50 -9.97
N ASN A 100 11.06 -23.34 -9.01
CA ASN A 100 9.97 -24.28 -9.24
C ASN A 100 8.69 -23.47 -9.59
N PRO A 101 8.10 -23.64 -10.78
CA PRO A 101 6.92 -22.86 -11.22
C PRO A 101 5.71 -23.04 -10.29
N TYR A 102 5.58 -24.19 -9.61
CA TYR A 102 4.48 -24.43 -8.68
C TYR A 102 4.66 -23.72 -7.32
N ALA A 103 5.86 -23.17 -7.07
CA ALA A 103 6.13 -22.36 -5.88
C ALA A 103 5.26 -21.11 -5.79
N ALA A 104 4.87 -20.52 -6.92
CA ALA A 104 3.96 -19.38 -6.95
C ALA A 104 2.51 -19.73 -6.51
N PHE A 105 2.15 -21.01 -6.40
CA PHE A 105 0.76 -21.44 -6.19
C PHE A 105 0.47 -22.09 -4.82
N SER A 106 1.47 -22.24 -3.95
CA SER A 106 1.26 -22.79 -2.59
C SER A 106 0.49 -24.13 -2.56
N VAL A 107 0.74 -25.01 -3.53
CA VAL A 107 -0.08 -26.22 -3.82
C VAL A 107 0.03 -27.35 -2.79
N ASN A 108 0.99 -27.30 -1.87
CA ASN A 108 1.16 -28.26 -0.77
C ASN A 108 1.93 -27.62 0.40
N SER A 109 1.94 -28.26 1.57
CA SER A 109 2.55 -27.69 2.81
C SER A 109 4.05 -27.42 2.74
N TRP A 110 4.79 -28.05 1.82
CA TRP A 110 6.22 -27.77 1.61
C TRP A 110 6.44 -26.55 0.71
N ILE A 111 5.48 -26.30 -0.20
CA ILE A 111 5.49 -25.22 -1.20
C ILE A 111 4.62 -24.02 -0.75
N ALA A 112 3.84 -24.14 0.33
CA ALA A 112 2.86 -23.18 0.85
C ALA A 112 3.41 -21.86 1.43
N ARG A 113 4.64 -21.50 1.07
CA ARG A 113 5.38 -20.39 1.65
C ARG A 113 5.35 -19.11 0.81
N ASN A 114 4.87 -19.18 -0.44
CA ASN A 114 4.68 -17.99 -1.25
C ASN A 114 3.63 -17.09 -0.60
N TRP A 115 3.92 -15.79 -0.53
CA TRP A 115 3.09 -14.75 0.11
C TRP A 115 3.07 -14.74 1.65
N ALA A 116 3.50 -15.81 2.32
CA ALA A 116 3.49 -15.92 3.79
C ALA A 116 4.89 -15.91 4.41
N ASP A 117 5.86 -16.57 3.77
CA ASP A 117 7.22 -16.69 4.31
C ASP A 117 8.29 -16.11 3.35
N GLN A 118 8.25 -16.49 2.07
CA GLN A 118 9.24 -16.05 1.09
C GLN A 118 8.64 -15.93 -0.31
N GLY A 119 8.76 -14.75 -0.90
CA GLY A 119 8.25 -14.41 -2.23
C GLY A 119 6.98 -13.56 -2.16
N ALA A 120 6.59 -13.00 -3.30
CA ALA A 120 5.41 -12.16 -3.43
C ALA A 120 4.81 -12.22 -4.83
N ASP A 121 5.00 -13.31 -5.57
CA ASP A 121 4.48 -13.44 -6.94
C ASP A 121 3.05 -14.00 -6.92
N ALA A 122 2.11 -13.27 -7.53
CA ALA A 122 0.69 -13.62 -7.61
C ALA A 122 0.42 -14.51 -8.83
N GLY A 123 1.02 -15.70 -8.81
CA GLY A 123 1.03 -16.65 -9.94
C GLY A 123 2.25 -16.46 -10.84
N LEU A 124 2.21 -17.06 -12.04
CA LEU A 124 3.28 -16.94 -13.03
C LEU A 124 3.05 -15.72 -13.93
N TYR A 125 4.13 -15.04 -14.25
CA TYR A 125 4.15 -13.92 -15.20
C TYR A 125 5.56 -13.67 -15.73
N LYS A 126 5.63 -13.04 -16.90
CA LYS A 126 6.84 -12.58 -17.56
C LYS A 126 7.03 -11.08 -17.32
N ASN A 127 8.23 -10.57 -17.56
CA ASN A 127 8.47 -9.12 -17.42
C ASN A 127 7.57 -8.30 -18.37
N ASP A 128 7.22 -8.83 -19.55
CA ASP A 128 6.30 -8.17 -20.49
C ASP A 128 4.87 -8.01 -19.95
N ASP A 129 4.48 -8.78 -18.92
CA ASP A 129 3.19 -8.63 -18.26
C ASP A 129 3.17 -7.40 -17.33
N ILE A 130 4.34 -6.88 -16.91
CA ILE A 130 4.44 -5.69 -16.07
C ILE A 130 3.99 -4.47 -16.87
N HIS A 131 2.82 -3.96 -16.52
CA HIS A 131 2.19 -2.85 -17.24
C HIS A 131 2.18 -1.56 -16.44
N ALA A 132 1.82 -1.66 -15.17
CA ALA A 132 1.60 -0.52 -14.28
C ALA A 132 2.10 -0.79 -12.86
N ILE A 133 2.08 0.24 -12.03
CA ILE A 133 2.29 0.15 -10.58
C ILE A 133 1.11 0.81 -9.86
N ARG A 134 0.69 0.22 -8.74
CA ARG A 134 -0.25 0.79 -7.78
C ARG A 134 0.54 1.24 -6.55
N ILE A 135 0.39 2.51 -6.16
CA ILE A 135 0.89 3.04 -4.89
C ILE A 135 -0.27 3.12 -3.90
N LEU A 136 -0.07 2.56 -2.72
CA LEU A 136 -1.07 2.46 -1.65
C LEU A 136 -0.61 3.26 -0.44
N ALA A 137 -1.42 4.20 0.05
CA ALA A 137 -1.31 4.65 1.42
C ALA A 137 -1.70 3.48 2.35
N MET A 138 -0.94 3.30 3.42
CA MET A 138 -1.03 2.17 4.34
C MET A 138 -1.22 2.69 5.77
N GLU A 139 -2.47 2.67 6.23
CA GLU A 139 -2.88 3.23 7.50
C GLU A 139 -3.06 2.14 8.55
N PRO A 140 -2.45 2.25 9.73
CA PRO A 140 -2.64 1.27 10.79
C PRO A 140 -4.09 1.30 11.30
N ALA A 141 -4.52 0.16 11.86
CA ALA A 141 -5.74 0.08 12.63
C ALA A 141 -5.58 0.78 13.98
N SER A 142 -5.99 2.05 14.07
CA SER A 142 -6.07 2.76 15.35
C SER A 142 -7.09 2.11 16.28
N SER A 143 -7.04 2.43 17.57
CA SER A 143 -8.02 1.91 18.55
C SER A 143 -9.47 2.27 18.23
N VAL A 144 -9.69 3.33 17.43
CA VAL A 144 -11.03 3.76 17.01
C VAL A 144 -11.62 2.80 15.97
N VAL A 145 -10.78 2.23 15.10
CA VAL A 145 -11.20 1.45 13.93
C VAL A 145 -10.88 -0.04 14.01
N ALA A 146 -10.08 -0.49 14.98
CA ALA A 146 -9.51 -1.84 15.03
C ALA A 146 -10.51 -3.01 14.90
N ASP A 147 -11.75 -2.82 15.34
CA ASP A 147 -12.83 -3.83 15.20
C ASP A 147 -13.92 -3.41 14.20
N ARG A 148 -13.75 -2.30 13.49
CA ARG A 148 -14.78 -1.65 12.67
C ARG A 148 -14.54 -1.77 11.17
N PHE A 149 -13.45 -2.38 10.77
CA PHE A 149 -13.25 -2.85 9.41
C PHE A 149 -12.58 -4.22 9.42
N TYR A 150 -12.49 -4.83 8.25
CA TYR A 150 -11.63 -5.99 8.01
C TYR A 150 -10.87 -5.77 6.72
N ASN A 151 -9.61 -6.21 6.66
CA ASN A 151 -8.95 -6.70 5.46
C ASN A 151 -7.87 -7.69 5.90
N ARG A 152 -7.22 -8.38 4.96
CA ARG A 152 -6.20 -9.38 5.28
C ARG A 152 -4.95 -8.82 5.97
N ALA A 153 -4.59 -7.55 5.74
CA ALA A 153 -3.44 -6.90 6.39
C ALA A 153 -3.77 -6.30 7.77
N ASN A 154 -5.06 -6.13 8.11
CA ASN A 154 -5.51 -5.34 9.25
C ASN A 154 -5.04 -3.87 9.21
N GLU A 155 -5.05 -3.29 8.01
CA GLU A 155 -4.60 -1.93 7.70
C GLU A 155 -5.53 -1.33 6.65
N ARG A 156 -5.89 -0.04 6.76
CA ARG A 156 -6.67 0.62 5.70
C ARG A 156 -5.73 0.97 4.55
N LEU A 157 -6.02 0.42 3.38
CA LEU A 157 -5.21 0.58 2.18
C LEU A 157 -5.96 1.43 1.17
N ARG A 158 -5.42 2.61 0.85
CA ARG A 158 -6.04 3.54 -0.10
C ARG A 158 -5.15 3.73 -1.31
N ILE A 159 -5.73 3.72 -2.49
CA ILE A 159 -4.98 3.84 -3.74
C ILE A 159 -4.66 5.32 -3.97
N LEU A 160 -3.37 5.68 -3.83
CA LEU A 160 -2.86 7.01 -4.21
C LEU A 160 -2.70 7.14 -5.73
N GLY A 161 -2.50 6.02 -6.42
CA GLY A 161 -2.56 5.97 -7.87
C GLY A 161 -2.23 4.60 -8.45
N GLU A 162 -2.73 4.36 -9.65
CA GLU A 162 -2.36 3.27 -10.55
C GLU A 162 -1.94 3.89 -11.88
N PHE A 163 -0.69 3.67 -12.29
CA PHE A 163 -0.18 4.28 -13.52
C PHE A 163 0.74 3.35 -14.29
N PRO A 164 0.69 3.38 -15.64
CA PRO A 164 1.57 2.59 -16.48
C PRO A 164 3.04 2.97 -16.27
N VAL A 165 3.90 1.95 -16.30
CA VAL A 165 5.37 2.08 -16.20
C VAL A 165 6.07 1.84 -17.54
N ARG A 166 5.34 1.25 -18.50
CA ARG A 166 5.81 1.07 -19.89
C ARG A 166 5.79 2.42 -20.61
N LYS A 167 6.79 2.62 -21.48
CA LYS A 167 6.98 3.85 -22.25
C LYS A 167 7.08 3.52 -23.73
N PHE A 168 6.63 4.45 -24.55
CA PHE A 168 6.67 4.34 -26.01
C PHE A 168 7.25 5.62 -26.59
N ASN A 169 8.31 5.48 -27.38
CA ASN A 169 8.90 6.59 -28.11
C ASN A 169 7.99 6.99 -29.29
N SER A 170 8.32 8.09 -29.98
CA SER A 170 7.62 8.56 -31.20
C SER A 170 7.39 7.47 -32.25
N ASP A 171 8.29 6.49 -32.29
CA ASP A 171 8.30 5.42 -33.28
C ASP A 171 7.47 4.19 -32.83
N GLY A 172 6.74 4.31 -31.72
CA GLY A 172 5.93 3.23 -31.14
C GLY A 172 6.74 2.11 -30.49
N LYS A 173 8.05 2.29 -30.28
CA LYS A 173 8.94 1.30 -29.65
C LYS A 173 9.20 1.60 -28.18
N GLN A 174 9.38 0.56 -27.39
CA GLN A 174 9.77 0.70 -25.99
C GLN A 174 11.27 1.01 -25.88
N PRO A 175 11.66 2.04 -25.10
CA PRO A 175 13.05 2.20 -24.72
C PRO A 175 13.49 1.02 -23.83
N THR A 176 14.78 0.72 -23.86
CA THR A 176 15.39 -0.30 -23.00
C THR A 176 16.08 0.33 -21.80
N ASP A 177 16.02 -0.35 -20.66
CA ASP A 177 16.83 -0.03 -19.48
C ASP A 177 18.31 -0.44 -19.67
N PRO A 178 19.22 -0.05 -18.78
CA PRO A 178 20.65 -0.40 -18.87
C PRO A 178 20.95 -1.91 -18.85
N ASP A 179 20.02 -2.72 -18.35
CA ASP A 179 20.13 -4.18 -18.33
C ASP A 179 19.55 -4.84 -19.60
N GLY A 180 19.09 -4.06 -20.57
CA GLY A 180 18.56 -4.52 -21.86
C GLY A 180 17.10 -4.97 -21.83
N ASN A 181 16.35 -4.72 -20.76
CA ASN A 181 14.93 -5.01 -20.65
C ASN A 181 14.10 -3.80 -21.09
N PRO A 182 12.80 -3.94 -21.41
CA PRO A 182 11.94 -2.77 -21.53
C PRO A 182 12.01 -1.88 -20.29
N ASP A 183 12.19 -0.58 -20.50
CA ASP A 183 12.37 0.37 -19.41
C ASP A 183 11.07 0.57 -18.63
N THR A 184 11.06 0.00 -17.43
CA THR A 184 9.97 0.08 -16.44
C THR A 184 10.28 1.04 -15.30
N SER A 185 11.29 1.90 -15.46
CA SER A 185 11.62 2.92 -14.46
C SER A 185 10.45 3.88 -14.25
N PHE A 186 10.29 4.44 -13.07
CA PHE A 186 9.31 5.50 -12.85
C PHE A 186 9.77 6.44 -11.75
N LEU A 187 9.15 7.62 -11.73
CA LEU A 187 9.24 8.58 -10.66
C LEU A 187 7.84 9.16 -10.40
N ALA A 188 7.45 9.23 -9.13
CA ALA A 188 6.16 9.75 -8.69
C ALA A 188 6.32 10.66 -7.47
N ARG A 189 5.51 11.73 -7.41
CA ARG A 189 5.39 12.58 -6.21
C ARG A 189 4.33 12.00 -5.29
N VAL A 190 4.69 11.84 -4.02
CA VAL A 190 3.83 11.26 -2.98
C VAL A 190 3.77 12.16 -1.75
N PRO A 191 2.73 12.03 -0.91
CA PRO A 191 2.71 12.70 0.39
C PRO A 191 3.92 12.26 1.22
N ALA A 192 4.67 13.22 1.78
CA ALA A 192 5.74 12.88 2.71
C ALA A 192 5.16 12.50 4.08
N ASP A 193 5.94 11.83 4.90
CA ASP A 193 5.59 11.38 6.26
C ASP A 193 4.37 10.44 6.36
N ILE A 194 3.80 10.01 5.23
CA ILE A 194 2.76 8.99 5.13
C ILE A 194 3.41 7.62 4.84
N ALA A 195 2.92 6.59 5.52
CA ALA A 195 3.32 5.21 5.23
C ALA A 195 2.65 4.73 3.95
N TRP A 196 3.41 4.12 3.05
CA TRP A 196 2.90 3.61 1.78
C TRP A 196 3.55 2.28 1.40
N THR A 197 2.87 1.52 0.55
CA THR A 197 3.41 0.35 -0.13
C THR A 197 3.04 0.37 -1.61
N PHE A 198 3.44 -0.63 -2.38
CA PHE A 198 3.16 -0.70 -3.80
C PHE A 198 2.97 -2.11 -4.32
N GLN A 199 2.25 -2.20 -5.44
CA GLN A 199 1.96 -3.43 -6.15
C GLN A 199 2.28 -3.26 -7.63
N THR A 200 2.98 -4.23 -8.21
CA THR A 200 3.17 -4.28 -9.66
C THR A 200 1.89 -4.84 -10.29
N LEU A 201 1.42 -4.27 -11.40
CA LEU A 201 0.15 -4.61 -12.03
C LEU A 201 0.32 -5.07 -13.48
N ASP A 202 -0.56 -5.99 -13.89
CA ASP A 202 -0.78 -6.30 -15.30
C ASP A 202 -1.68 -5.27 -16.00
N LYS A 203 -1.89 -5.43 -17.31
CA LYS A 203 -2.71 -4.52 -18.13
C LYS A 203 -4.19 -4.45 -17.71
N ASP A 204 -4.69 -5.48 -17.03
CA ASP A 204 -6.05 -5.54 -16.51
C ASP A 204 -6.13 -4.97 -15.07
N GLY A 205 -5.01 -4.49 -14.53
CA GLY A 205 -4.91 -3.88 -13.20
C GLY A 205 -4.83 -4.89 -12.05
N MET A 206 -4.46 -6.12 -12.36
CA MET A 206 -4.34 -7.21 -11.38
C MET A 206 -2.91 -7.27 -10.83
N VAL A 207 -2.78 -7.52 -9.53
CA VAL A 207 -1.46 -7.64 -8.87
C VAL A 207 -0.64 -8.78 -9.45
N LEU A 208 0.59 -8.48 -9.86
CA LEU A 208 1.65 -9.42 -10.25
C LEU A 208 2.55 -9.74 -9.06
N ASN A 209 2.92 -8.71 -8.29
CA ASN A 209 3.60 -8.84 -7.01
C ASN A 209 3.32 -7.65 -6.11
N MET A 210 3.59 -7.79 -4.80
CA MET A 210 3.48 -6.68 -3.85
C MET A 210 4.66 -6.57 -2.91
N ALA A 211 5.03 -5.34 -2.55
CA ALA A 211 5.95 -5.11 -1.45
C ALA A 211 5.21 -5.36 -0.12
N GLN A 212 5.56 -6.43 0.59
CA GLN A 212 4.96 -6.77 1.88
C GLN A 212 5.62 -6.01 3.04
N THR A 213 5.81 -4.70 2.86
CA THR A 213 6.42 -3.81 3.85
C THR A 213 5.96 -2.37 3.60
N TRP A 214 6.09 -1.52 4.61
CA TRP A 214 5.82 -0.09 4.48
C TRP A 214 7.10 0.68 4.11
N HIS A 215 6.90 1.75 3.38
CA HIS A 215 7.90 2.73 3.01
C HIS A 215 7.42 4.12 3.43
N GLN A 216 8.36 5.04 3.54
CA GLN A 216 8.08 6.44 3.85
C GLN A 216 9.18 7.29 3.21
N VAL A 217 8.84 8.53 2.89
CA VAL A 217 9.79 9.58 2.50
C VAL A 217 9.55 10.82 3.36
N ARG A 218 10.60 11.54 3.71
CA ARG A 218 10.56 12.81 4.43
C ARG A 218 10.24 13.97 3.46
N PRO A 219 9.74 15.13 3.95
CA PRO A 219 9.54 16.30 3.11
C PRO A 219 10.82 16.72 2.38
N GLY A 220 10.75 16.82 1.05
CA GLY A 220 11.88 17.15 0.17
C GLY A 220 12.81 15.97 -0.16
N GLU A 221 12.48 14.74 0.25
CA GLU A 221 13.31 13.56 0.00
C GLU A 221 13.07 12.98 -1.41
N VAL A 222 14.14 12.51 -2.04
CA VAL A 222 14.09 11.75 -3.30
C VAL A 222 14.59 10.33 -3.04
N ARG A 223 13.72 9.34 -3.20
CA ARG A 223 14.01 7.93 -3.04
C ARG A 223 13.66 7.16 -4.32
N ASN A 224 14.58 7.18 -5.28
CA ASN A 224 14.44 6.56 -6.60
C ASN A 224 15.45 5.43 -6.86
N ASN A 225 16.21 5.03 -5.85
CA ASN A 225 17.39 4.16 -5.96
C ASN A 225 17.12 2.69 -5.58
N CYS A 226 15.87 2.22 -5.64
CA CYS A 226 15.56 0.82 -5.31
C CYS A 226 16.29 -0.19 -6.22
N GLY A 227 16.76 0.22 -7.41
CA GLY A 227 17.65 -0.58 -8.28
C GLY A 227 17.04 -1.82 -8.93
N GLY A 228 15.97 -2.37 -8.35
CA GLY A 228 15.24 -3.56 -8.76
C GLY A 228 14.18 -3.92 -7.71
N CYS A 229 13.20 -4.75 -8.08
CA CYS A 229 12.16 -5.21 -7.17
C CYS A 229 12.69 -6.34 -6.26
N HIS A 230 13.02 -6.00 -5.02
CA HIS A 230 13.55 -6.94 -4.02
C HIS A 230 14.88 -7.63 -4.46
N ALA A 231 15.66 -6.96 -5.30
CA ALA A 231 16.86 -7.50 -5.94
C ALA A 231 18.10 -7.35 -5.03
N HIS A 232 18.27 -8.24 -4.05
CA HIS A 232 19.35 -8.16 -3.06
C HIS A 232 20.65 -8.84 -3.51
N SER A 233 20.59 -9.76 -4.48
CA SER A 233 21.75 -10.52 -4.94
C SER A 233 22.37 -9.98 -6.23
N GLN A 234 21.87 -8.85 -6.72
CA GLN A 234 22.28 -8.22 -7.97
C GLN A 234 22.75 -6.80 -7.74
N GLU A 235 23.65 -6.31 -8.60
CA GLU A 235 23.99 -4.90 -8.65
C GLU A 235 22.74 -4.07 -9.03
N PRO A 236 22.42 -2.99 -8.28
CA PRO A 236 21.33 -2.09 -8.60
C PRO A 236 21.43 -1.52 -10.02
N THR A 237 20.31 -1.49 -10.76
CA THR A 237 20.25 -0.75 -12.03
C THR A 237 20.40 0.75 -11.75
N ASP A 238 21.34 1.41 -12.41
CA ASP A 238 21.57 2.84 -12.24
C ASP A 238 20.35 3.64 -12.73
N PHE A 239 19.70 4.37 -11.83
CA PHE A 239 18.54 5.20 -12.14
C PHE A 239 18.88 6.27 -13.19
N GLY A 240 20.07 6.86 -13.12
CA GLY A 240 20.50 7.97 -13.99
C GLY A 240 20.57 7.61 -15.47
N LEU A 241 20.58 6.32 -15.80
CA LEU A 241 20.62 5.81 -17.17
C LEU A 241 19.23 5.37 -17.68
N THR A 242 18.17 5.57 -16.89
CA THR A 242 16.80 5.16 -17.23
C THR A 242 16.00 6.30 -17.87
N ALA A 243 14.88 5.96 -18.48
CA ALA A 243 13.94 6.93 -19.04
C ALA A 243 13.33 7.85 -17.97
N ALA A 244 13.15 7.38 -16.73
CA ALA A 244 12.60 8.20 -15.63
C ALA A 244 13.59 9.24 -15.07
N ALA A 245 14.87 9.16 -15.41
CA ALA A 245 15.88 10.15 -15.03
C ALA A 245 16.03 11.31 -16.02
N LYS A 246 15.39 11.24 -17.19
CA LYS A 246 15.48 12.30 -18.20
C LYS A 246 14.75 13.56 -17.75
N ASP A 247 15.30 14.72 -18.09
CA ASP A 247 14.71 16.03 -17.74
C ASP A 247 13.30 16.24 -18.31
N ASP A 248 12.95 15.57 -19.41
CA ASP A 248 11.64 15.62 -20.06
C ASP A 248 10.65 14.56 -19.54
N TYR A 249 11.05 13.75 -18.56
CA TYR A 249 10.18 12.75 -17.96
C TYR A 249 9.03 13.41 -17.19
N ARG A 250 7.79 13.15 -17.60
CA ARG A 250 6.60 13.61 -16.88
C ARG A 250 6.29 12.67 -15.73
N ILE A 251 6.57 13.10 -14.52
CA ILE A 251 6.22 12.37 -13.30
C ILE A 251 4.71 12.24 -13.10
N PHE A 252 4.29 11.20 -12.38
CA PHE A 252 2.94 11.13 -11.82
C PHE A 252 2.90 11.84 -10.48
N ASP A 253 2.06 12.87 -10.37
CA ASP A 253 1.87 13.61 -9.12
C ASP A 253 0.64 13.07 -8.38
N LEU A 254 0.87 12.16 -7.44
CA LEU A 254 -0.19 11.49 -6.67
C LEU A 254 -0.76 12.37 -5.56
N THR A 255 -0.22 13.58 -5.36
CA THR A 255 -0.73 14.55 -4.37
C THR A 255 -1.67 15.57 -5.00
N ALA A 256 -1.70 15.66 -6.33
CA ALA A 256 -2.60 16.54 -7.06
C ALA A 256 -3.90 15.84 -7.48
N ARG A 257 -3.82 14.58 -7.91
CA ARG A 257 -4.96 13.75 -8.33
C ARG A 257 -4.55 12.28 -8.38
N THR A 258 -5.50 11.38 -8.25
CA THR A 258 -5.29 9.92 -8.30
C THR A 258 -5.40 9.42 -9.74
N PRO A 259 -4.29 9.09 -10.43
CA PRO A 259 -4.36 8.35 -11.69
C PRO A 259 -4.89 6.94 -11.44
N LEU A 260 -5.73 6.42 -12.32
CA LEU A 260 -6.25 5.06 -12.26
C LEU A 260 -6.14 4.39 -13.62
N LEU A 261 -5.64 3.15 -13.63
CA LEU A 261 -5.52 2.36 -14.84
C LEU A 261 -6.93 2.01 -15.37
N THR A 262 -7.14 2.22 -16.65
CA THR A 262 -8.43 2.02 -17.32
C THR A 262 -8.24 1.50 -18.74
N THR A 263 -9.33 1.33 -19.48
CA THR A 263 -9.31 1.00 -20.90
C THR A 263 -9.10 2.25 -21.76
N LYS A 264 -8.68 2.07 -23.02
CA LYS A 264 -8.51 3.19 -23.95
C LYS A 264 -9.77 4.02 -24.14
N ALA A 265 -10.94 3.38 -24.07
CA ALA A 265 -12.23 4.06 -24.22
C ALA A 265 -12.52 5.10 -23.11
N ALA A 266 -11.89 4.97 -21.95
CA ALA A 266 -12.01 5.88 -20.82
C ALA A 266 -10.70 6.61 -20.50
N ASP A 267 -9.77 6.67 -21.46
CA ASP A 267 -8.48 7.34 -21.29
C ASP A 267 -8.62 8.86 -21.28
N GLU A 268 -7.97 9.51 -20.32
CA GLU A 268 -7.90 10.97 -20.16
C GLU A 268 -6.46 11.49 -20.29
N SER A 269 -5.51 10.60 -20.61
CA SER A 269 -4.07 10.92 -20.64
C SER A 269 -3.52 11.25 -22.02
N ASP A 270 -4.27 10.96 -23.09
CA ASP A 270 -3.89 11.11 -24.49
C ASP A 270 -2.53 10.50 -24.84
N ARG A 271 -2.20 9.37 -24.20
CA ARG A 271 -0.92 8.66 -24.36
C ARG A 271 -1.10 7.21 -24.77
N GLN A 272 -0.04 6.65 -25.34
CA GLN A 272 0.07 5.22 -25.61
C GLN A 272 0.76 4.55 -24.41
N TRP A 273 0.12 3.53 -23.86
CA TRP A 273 0.60 2.80 -22.68
C TRP A 273 0.83 1.30 -22.93
N ASP A 274 0.41 0.81 -24.09
CA ASP A 274 0.68 -0.55 -24.57
C ASP A 274 0.74 -0.56 -26.11
N GLU A 275 1.30 -1.64 -26.67
CA GLU A 275 1.49 -1.80 -28.11
C GLU A 275 0.16 -1.82 -28.88
N ALA A 276 -0.90 -2.36 -28.28
CA ALA A 276 -2.22 -2.46 -28.90
C ALA A 276 -3.08 -1.20 -28.73
N GLY A 277 -2.63 -0.23 -27.92
CA GLY A 277 -3.41 0.94 -27.54
C GLY A 277 -4.71 0.59 -26.81
N ALA A 278 -4.70 -0.45 -25.98
CA ALA A 278 -5.88 -0.99 -25.31
C ALA A 278 -6.13 -0.39 -23.92
N THR A 279 -5.12 0.17 -23.27
CA THR A 279 -5.21 0.75 -21.92
C THR A 279 -5.12 2.28 -21.94
N GLY A 280 -5.53 2.88 -20.82
CA GLY A 280 -5.57 4.32 -20.59
C GLY A 280 -5.38 4.66 -19.12
N VAL A 281 -5.35 5.95 -18.82
CA VAL A 281 -5.35 6.47 -17.45
C VAL A 281 -6.47 7.49 -17.31
N ARG A 282 -7.33 7.30 -16.32
CA ARG A 282 -8.35 8.26 -15.88
C ARG A 282 -7.94 8.87 -14.54
N TYR A 283 -8.55 9.98 -14.13
CA TYR A 283 -8.19 10.65 -12.88
C TYR A 283 -9.39 10.75 -11.92
N GLU A 284 -9.10 10.67 -10.61
CA GLU A 284 -10.03 11.02 -9.52
C GLU A 284 -9.40 12.10 -8.63
N ASP A 285 -10.22 12.95 -8.01
CA ASP A 285 -9.74 14.08 -7.19
C ASP A 285 -9.24 13.68 -5.79
N ALA A 286 -9.52 12.45 -5.37
CA ALA A 286 -9.18 11.91 -4.05
C ALA A 286 -8.60 10.48 -4.17
N PRO A 287 -7.90 9.97 -3.15
CA PRO A 287 -7.45 8.59 -3.10
C PRO A 287 -8.61 7.61 -3.31
N LYS A 288 -8.40 6.60 -4.16
CA LYS A 288 -9.43 5.61 -4.45
C LYS A 288 -9.56 4.64 -3.28
N ASN A 289 -10.74 4.65 -2.68
CA ASN A 289 -11.18 3.68 -1.69
C ASN A 289 -12.01 2.61 -2.38
N VAL A 290 -11.83 1.35 -1.99
CA VAL A 290 -12.68 0.23 -2.42
C VAL A 290 -12.96 -0.64 -1.22
N GLU A 291 -14.23 -0.86 -0.88
CA GLU A 291 -14.65 -1.84 0.13
C GLU A 291 -15.94 -2.56 -0.27
N TYR A 292 -16.30 -3.61 0.48
CA TYR A 292 -17.36 -4.52 0.09
C TYR A 292 -18.74 -3.89 -0.02
N PHE A 293 -19.24 -3.18 1.00
CA PHE A 293 -20.67 -2.85 1.10
C PHE A 293 -21.13 -1.74 0.14
N ARG A 294 -20.28 -0.73 -0.07
CA ARG A 294 -20.45 0.44 -0.93
C ARG A 294 -20.10 0.12 -2.38
N ASP A 295 -18.98 -0.57 -2.62
CA ASP A 295 -18.40 -0.64 -3.97
C ASP A 295 -18.64 -1.98 -4.66
N VAL A 296 -18.55 -3.10 -3.93
CA VAL A 296 -18.62 -4.45 -4.53
C VAL A 296 -20.03 -5.05 -4.48
N ARG A 297 -20.69 -4.93 -3.33
CA ARG A 297 -22.01 -5.50 -3.10
C ARG A 297 -23.06 -5.02 -4.12
N PRO A 298 -23.14 -3.73 -4.50
CA PRO A 298 -24.10 -3.31 -5.52
C PRO A 298 -23.86 -3.99 -6.89
N ILE A 299 -22.60 -4.23 -7.25
CA ILE A 299 -22.25 -4.95 -8.49
C ILE A 299 -22.76 -6.38 -8.43
N PHE A 300 -22.54 -7.08 -7.32
CA PHE A 300 -23.02 -8.45 -7.12
C PHE A 300 -24.54 -8.54 -7.07
N GLN A 301 -25.21 -7.63 -6.35
CA GLN A 301 -26.67 -7.59 -6.26
C GLN A 301 -27.29 -7.45 -7.66
N ARG A 302 -26.74 -6.57 -8.50
CA ARG A 302 -27.26 -6.29 -9.84
C ARG A 302 -26.97 -7.42 -10.84
N SER A 303 -25.78 -8.01 -10.78
CA SER A 303 -25.26 -8.86 -11.85
C SER A 303 -25.19 -10.35 -11.52
N CYS A 304 -25.21 -10.72 -10.24
CA CYS A 304 -24.86 -12.08 -9.78
C CYS A 304 -25.92 -12.74 -8.88
N VAL A 305 -26.51 -11.97 -7.96
CA VAL A 305 -27.35 -12.51 -6.85
C VAL A 305 -28.59 -13.26 -7.35
N ALA A 306 -29.11 -12.96 -8.55
CA ALA A 306 -30.23 -13.70 -9.14
C ALA A 306 -30.01 -15.23 -9.20
N CYS A 307 -28.76 -15.67 -9.33
CA CYS A 307 -28.35 -17.09 -9.31
C CYS A 307 -27.49 -17.47 -8.09
N HIS A 308 -26.90 -16.48 -7.42
CA HIS A 308 -25.95 -16.64 -6.32
C HIS A 308 -26.47 -16.03 -5.02
N SER A 309 -27.75 -16.24 -4.70
CA SER A 309 -28.35 -15.76 -3.46
C SER A 309 -28.41 -16.84 -2.40
N GLN A 310 -28.11 -16.50 -1.14
CA GLN A 310 -28.33 -17.36 0.01
C GLN A 310 -29.82 -17.75 0.18
N LYS A 311 -30.75 -16.97 -0.39
CA LYS A 311 -32.20 -17.25 -0.35
C LYS A 311 -32.63 -18.39 -1.27
N LEU A 312 -31.75 -18.85 -2.16
CA LEU A 312 -32.01 -19.99 -3.05
C LEU A 312 -31.80 -21.30 -2.28
N LEU A 313 -32.61 -22.32 -2.58
CA LEU A 313 -32.46 -23.63 -1.93
C LEU A 313 -31.07 -24.24 -2.21
N LYS A 314 -30.54 -24.00 -3.41
CA LYS A 314 -29.20 -24.41 -3.83
C LYS A 314 -28.59 -23.33 -4.73
N PRO A 315 -27.84 -22.38 -4.17
CA PRO A 315 -27.18 -21.34 -4.97
C PRO A 315 -26.29 -21.94 -6.05
N ALA A 316 -26.20 -21.29 -7.21
CA ALA A 316 -25.36 -21.79 -8.30
C ALA A 316 -23.90 -21.94 -7.83
N ALA A 317 -23.28 -23.07 -8.20
CA ALA A 317 -21.92 -23.45 -7.77
C ALA A 317 -21.70 -23.46 -6.24
N ASN A 318 -22.78 -23.54 -5.44
CA ASN A 318 -22.74 -23.38 -3.99
C ASN A 318 -22.05 -22.08 -3.57
N LEU A 319 -22.29 -20.99 -4.29
CA LEU A 319 -21.72 -19.67 -4.00
C LEU A 319 -22.85 -18.68 -3.74
N ALA A 320 -22.85 -18.07 -2.56
CA ALA A 320 -23.72 -16.95 -2.21
C ALA A 320 -22.92 -15.65 -2.19
N LEU A 321 -23.44 -14.62 -2.85
CA LEU A 321 -22.80 -13.30 -3.00
C LEU A 321 -23.62 -12.16 -2.33
N ASP A 322 -24.62 -12.53 -1.52
CA ASP A 322 -25.48 -11.65 -0.72
C ASP A 322 -25.59 -12.14 0.74
N PRO A 323 -24.48 -12.25 1.49
CA PRO A 323 -24.49 -12.76 2.86
C PRO A 323 -25.03 -11.71 3.84
N GLU A 324 -26.23 -11.17 3.59
CA GLU A 324 -26.74 -9.96 4.25
C GLU A 324 -27.30 -10.23 5.64
N ASP A 325 -27.89 -11.40 5.88
CA ASP A 325 -28.47 -11.76 7.17
C ASP A 325 -28.44 -13.27 7.43
N ASP A 326 -28.62 -13.61 8.70
CA ASP A 326 -28.61 -14.98 9.18
C ASP A 326 -29.85 -15.78 8.75
N LEU A 327 -29.67 -16.73 7.81
CA LEU A 327 -30.71 -17.71 7.49
C LEU A 327 -30.96 -18.72 8.63
N TYR A 328 -30.14 -18.72 9.70
CA TYR A 328 -30.15 -19.70 10.79
C TYR A 328 -30.13 -19.11 12.22
N GLN A 329 -30.55 -17.85 12.41
CA GLN A 329 -30.85 -17.21 13.72
C GLN A 329 -29.85 -17.41 14.90
N SER A 330 -28.55 -17.57 14.69
CA SER A 330 -27.57 -17.66 15.78
C SER A 330 -26.39 -16.68 15.76
N THR A 331 -26.10 -15.91 14.71
CA THR A 331 -24.96 -14.96 14.67
C THR A 331 -25.04 -13.98 13.48
N SER A 332 -24.68 -12.70 13.64
CA SER A 332 -24.63 -11.70 12.54
C SER A 332 -23.63 -12.08 11.42
N PHE A 333 -23.72 -11.51 10.19
CA PHE A 333 -22.71 -11.72 9.13
C PHE A 333 -21.29 -11.44 9.64
N ARG A 334 -21.11 -10.34 10.36
CA ARG A 334 -19.85 -10.00 11.05
C ARG A 334 -19.40 -11.07 12.02
N GLU A 335 -20.30 -11.59 12.86
CA GLU A 335 -19.96 -12.63 13.83
C GLU A 335 -19.62 -13.98 13.17
N ARG A 336 -20.34 -14.37 12.10
CA ARG A 336 -19.98 -15.54 11.27
C ARG A 336 -18.61 -15.35 10.62
N PHE A 337 -18.36 -14.15 10.07
CA PHE A 337 -17.12 -13.77 9.44
C PHE A 337 -15.94 -13.91 10.41
N LEU A 338 -16.09 -13.41 11.64
CA LEU A 338 -15.07 -13.51 12.69
C LEU A 338 -14.88 -14.94 13.23
N ARG A 339 -15.92 -15.78 13.27
CA ARG A 339 -15.86 -17.13 13.86
C ARG A 339 -15.38 -18.22 12.90
N THR A 340 -15.65 -18.13 11.59
CA THR A 340 -15.54 -19.28 10.66
C THR A 340 -14.30 -19.30 9.76
N HIS A 341 -13.37 -18.35 9.93
CA HIS A 341 -12.27 -18.04 9.00
C HIS A 341 -12.81 -17.44 7.70
N HIS A 342 -12.30 -16.27 7.34
CA HIS A 342 -12.70 -15.38 6.22
C HIS A 342 -13.06 -16.12 4.92
N GLU A 343 -12.28 -17.15 4.60
CA GLU A 343 -12.43 -18.00 3.40
C GLU A 343 -13.79 -18.69 3.35
N LYS A 344 -14.26 -19.24 4.48
CA LYS A 344 -15.50 -20.03 4.55
C LYS A 344 -16.74 -19.15 4.60
N ALA A 345 -16.63 -17.96 5.21
CA ALA A 345 -17.73 -17.01 5.32
C ALA A 345 -18.12 -16.43 3.95
N MET A 346 -17.15 -16.21 3.06
CA MET A 346 -17.39 -15.72 1.70
C MET A 346 -17.57 -16.84 0.66
N SER A 347 -17.14 -18.08 0.93
CA SER A 347 -17.11 -19.17 -0.07
C SER A 347 -18.20 -20.23 0.08
N GLY A 348 -19.05 -20.19 1.10
CA GLY A 348 -20.31 -20.93 1.14
C GLY A 348 -20.31 -22.41 0.68
N LEU A 349 -19.27 -23.23 0.95
CA LEU A 349 -19.35 -24.68 1.26
C LEU A 349 -17.97 -25.37 1.25
N GLN A 350 -17.83 -26.29 2.21
CA GLN A 350 -16.70 -27.20 2.43
C GLN A 350 -16.34 -28.00 1.16
N SER A 351 -15.04 -28.27 1.02
CA SER A 351 -14.45 -29.17 0.03
C SER A 351 -15.31 -30.41 -0.20
N VAL A 352 -15.70 -30.65 -1.45
CA VAL A 352 -16.22 -31.95 -1.86
C VAL A 352 -15.05 -32.95 -1.80
N GLN A 353 -15.16 -33.89 -0.88
CA GLN A 353 -14.45 -35.18 -0.81
C GLN A 353 -12.91 -35.15 -0.88
N GLY A 354 -12.29 -35.22 0.31
CA GLY A 354 -11.03 -35.95 0.50
C GLY A 354 -9.75 -35.21 0.10
N ARG A 355 -8.99 -34.83 1.14
CA ARG A 355 -7.59 -34.34 1.14
C ARG A 355 -7.35 -32.85 0.83
N ALA A 356 -7.54 -32.03 1.86
CA ALA A 356 -6.50 -31.11 2.36
C ALA A 356 -6.91 -30.64 3.76
N PRO A 357 -6.35 -31.22 4.84
CA PRO A 357 -6.67 -30.81 6.19
C PRO A 357 -5.78 -29.61 6.59
N PHE A 358 -6.41 -28.63 7.25
CA PHE A 358 -5.81 -27.49 7.96
C PHE A 358 -5.18 -26.37 7.10
N MET A 359 -5.87 -25.22 7.09
CA MET A 359 -5.46 -23.92 6.54
C MET A 359 -5.34 -23.91 4.99
N ILE A 360 -5.55 -22.74 4.37
CA ILE A 360 -5.12 -22.45 2.98
C ILE A 360 -6.05 -23.01 1.89
N ASN A 361 -7.12 -22.29 1.51
CA ASN A 361 -7.47 -21.95 0.11
C ASN A 361 -8.95 -21.52 -0.02
N PRO A 362 -9.27 -20.22 -0.07
CA PRO A 362 -10.58 -19.78 -0.50
C PRO A 362 -10.70 -20.07 -2.00
N ARG A 363 -11.66 -20.92 -2.39
CA ARG A 363 -11.82 -21.33 -3.81
C ARG A 363 -11.99 -20.14 -4.75
N TYR A 364 -12.67 -19.09 -4.30
CA TYR A 364 -13.11 -17.97 -5.15
C TYR A 364 -12.27 -16.71 -5.02
N LEU A 365 -11.66 -16.48 -3.86
CA LEU A 365 -10.93 -15.26 -3.53
C LEU A 365 -9.54 -15.66 -3.04
N TRP A 366 -8.53 -14.89 -3.37
CA TRP A 366 -7.20 -14.99 -2.78
C TRP A 366 -6.80 -13.57 -2.42
N ASP A 367 -6.83 -13.26 -1.13
CA ASP A 367 -6.54 -11.91 -0.64
C ASP A 367 -5.18 -11.44 -1.17
N PHE A 368 -5.14 -10.21 -1.69
CA PHE A 368 -4.00 -9.59 -2.38
C PHE A 368 -3.58 -10.22 -3.72
N GLN A 369 -4.29 -11.26 -4.19
CA GLN A 369 -3.91 -12.06 -5.36
C GLN A 369 -5.13 -12.26 -6.29
N SER A 370 -5.67 -11.17 -6.83
CA SER A 370 -6.78 -11.20 -7.78
C SER A 370 -6.51 -12.12 -8.98
N ARG A 371 -5.27 -12.14 -9.50
CA ARG A 371 -4.85 -13.03 -10.60
C ARG A 371 -5.05 -14.51 -10.30
N ARG A 372 -5.03 -14.92 -9.02
CA ARG A 372 -5.20 -16.31 -8.59
C ARG A 372 -6.62 -16.64 -8.14
N SER A 373 -7.49 -15.64 -8.11
CA SER A 373 -8.86 -15.77 -7.63
C SER A 373 -9.77 -16.34 -8.72
N LEU A 374 -10.42 -17.48 -8.47
CA LEU A 374 -11.36 -18.07 -9.42
C LEU A 374 -12.50 -17.11 -9.77
N LEU A 375 -12.94 -16.25 -8.84
CA LEU A 375 -13.93 -15.22 -9.13
C LEU A 375 -13.46 -14.32 -10.28
N VAL A 376 -12.19 -13.89 -10.25
CA VAL A 376 -11.59 -13.06 -11.30
C VAL A 376 -11.51 -13.83 -12.61
N TRP A 377 -11.15 -15.11 -12.60
CA TRP A 377 -11.14 -15.92 -13.83
C TRP A 377 -12.52 -16.05 -14.45
N LYS A 378 -13.57 -16.15 -13.61
CA LYS A 378 -14.96 -16.20 -14.05
C LYS A 378 -15.39 -14.86 -14.62
N ILE A 379 -15.16 -13.71 -13.98
CA ILE A 379 -15.61 -12.42 -14.55
C ILE A 379 -14.83 -12.00 -15.82
N TYR A 380 -13.57 -12.43 -15.96
CA TYR A 380 -12.77 -12.17 -17.16
C TYR A 380 -12.88 -13.25 -18.24
N GLY A 381 -13.51 -14.39 -17.95
CA GLY A 381 -13.66 -15.48 -18.92
C GLY A 381 -12.33 -16.11 -19.36
N ARG A 382 -11.27 -16.00 -18.54
CA ARG A 382 -9.98 -16.68 -18.76
C ARG A 382 -9.24 -16.89 -17.45
N ARG A 383 -8.34 -17.87 -17.37
CA ARG A 383 -7.34 -17.92 -16.29
C ARG A 383 -6.42 -16.71 -16.41
N THR A 384 -6.09 -16.10 -15.28
CA THR A 384 -5.23 -14.91 -15.22
C THR A 384 -3.96 -15.14 -14.41
N ASP A 385 -3.70 -16.35 -13.93
CA ASP A 385 -2.59 -16.69 -13.04
C ASP A 385 -1.32 -17.19 -13.74
N GLY A 386 -1.34 -17.25 -15.08
CA GLY A 386 -0.20 -17.65 -15.90
C GLY A 386 0.13 -19.15 -15.91
N LEU A 387 -0.66 -19.99 -15.23
CA LEU A 387 -0.46 -21.43 -15.28
C LEU A 387 -0.93 -22.00 -16.63
N GLU A 388 -0.05 -22.75 -17.29
CA GLU A 388 -0.39 -23.45 -18.54
C GLU A 388 -1.40 -24.58 -18.32
N LEU A 389 -2.11 -25.01 -19.38
CA LEU A 389 -3.06 -26.12 -19.26
C LEU A 389 -2.34 -27.48 -19.15
N ALA A 390 -1.25 -27.65 -19.89
CA ALA A 390 -0.44 -28.86 -19.85
C ALA A 390 0.44 -28.87 -18.59
N PRO A 391 0.65 -30.04 -17.95
CA PRO A 391 1.56 -30.14 -16.83
C PRO A 391 3.00 -29.88 -17.26
N ILE A 392 3.74 -29.19 -16.40
CA ILE A 392 5.18 -29.02 -16.58
C ILE A 392 5.85 -30.36 -16.24
N LYS A 393 6.69 -30.85 -17.16
CA LYS A 393 7.35 -32.15 -17.04
C LYS A 393 8.08 -32.29 -15.70
N GLY A 394 7.79 -33.36 -14.97
CA GLY A 394 8.38 -33.66 -13.66
C GLY A 394 7.64 -33.03 -12.47
N PHE A 395 6.55 -32.31 -12.71
CA PHE A 395 5.70 -31.70 -11.68
C PHE A 395 4.22 -32.05 -11.89
N GLU A 396 3.92 -33.22 -12.45
CA GLU A 396 2.56 -33.62 -12.82
C GLU A 396 1.61 -33.67 -11.62
N GLU A 397 2.09 -34.06 -10.43
CA GLU A 397 1.29 -34.08 -9.21
C GLU A 397 1.01 -32.67 -8.68
N ASP A 398 2.02 -31.79 -8.66
CA ASP A 398 1.83 -30.37 -8.29
C ASP A 398 0.87 -29.68 -9.26
N HIS A 399 0.94 -30.03 -10.55
CA HIS A 399 0.00 -29.54 -11.57
C HIS A 399 -1.43 -29.95 -11.30
N LYS A 400 -1.67 -31.22 -10.97
CA LYS A 400 -3.00 -31.70 -10.60
C LYS A 400 -3.56 -30.91 -9.42
N LEU A 401 -2.73 -30.58 -8.43
CA LEU A 401 -3.14 -29.77 -7.28
C LEU A 401 -3.42 -28.32 -7.67
N ALA A 402 -2.55 -27.68 -8.46
CA ALA A 402 -2.73 -26.31 -8.94
C ALA A 402 -3.96 -26.13 -9.86
N THR A 403 -4.35 -27.20 -10.55
CA THR A 403 -5.49 -27.21 -11.48
C THR A 403 -6.74 -27.86 -10.91
N ALA A 404 -6.73 -28.30 -9.64
CA ALA A 404 -7.90 -28.81 -8.91
C ALA A 404 -8.91 -27.69 -8.54
N ILE A 405 -9.16 -26.76 -9.48
CA ILE A 405 -10.05 -25.62 -9.34
C ILE A 405 -11.05 -25.68 -10.50
N ASP A 406 -12.34 -25.55 -10.20
CA ASP A 406 -13.45 -25.65 -11.16
C ASP A 406 -13.58 -24.40 -12.04
N TYR A 407 -12.69 -24.29 -13.03
CA TYR A 407 -12.78 -23.31 -14.09
C TYR A 407 -13.08 -23.98 -15.44
N ASN A 408 -14.19 -23.60 -16.07
CA ASN A 408 -14.72 -24.22 -17.29
C ASN A 408 -14.70 -23.27 -18.51
N GLY A 409 -13.98 -22.16 -18.45
CA GLY A 409 -13.75 -21.29 -19.61
C GLY A 409 -14.82 -20.26 -19.96
N LYS A 410 -15.92 -20.15 -19.19
CA LYS A 410 -17.02 -19.21 -19.52
C LYS A 410 -17.00 -17.96 -18.64
N PRO A 411 -17.21 -16.75 -19.21
CA PRO A 411 -17.32 -15.53 -18.43
C PRO A 411 -18.60 -15.49 -17.60
N MET A 412 -18.57 -14.73 -16.49
CA MET A 412 -19.71 -14.40 -15.65
C MET A 412 -19.99 -12.88 -15.69
N PRO A 413 -21.27 -12.46 -15.73
CA PRO A 413 -22.46 -13.29 -15.90
C PRO A 413 -22.48 -14.03 -17.25
N PRO A 414 -23.12 -15.20 -17.33
CA PRO A 414 -23.19 -15.95 -18.58
C PRO A 414 -24.10 -15.21 -19.57
N ARG A 415 -23.82 -15.35 -20.86
CA ARG A 415 -24.53 -14.63 -21.93
C ARG A 415 -26.04 -14.87 -21.87
N GLU A 416 -26.43 -16.11 -21.54
CA GLU A 416 -27.82 -16.54 -21.41
C GLU A 416 -28.55 -15.76 -20.31
N ALA A 417 -27.88 -15.42 -19.20
CA ALA A 417 -28.46 -14.61 -18.13
C ALA A 417 -28.54 -13.12 -18.50
N ILE A 418 -27.62 -12.63 -19.34
CA ILE A 418 -27.67 -11.25 -19.85
C ILE A 418 -28.84 -11.09 -20.85
N ASP A 419 -29.01 -12.08 -21.73
CA ASP A 419 -30.07 -12.09 -22.75
C ASP A 419 -31.45 -12.45 -22.16
N GLY A 420 -31.53 -12.85 -20.88
CA GLY A 420 -32.79 -13.18 -20.21
C GLY A 420 -33.34 -14.59 -20.51
N THR A 421 -32.48 -15.49 -21.02
CA THR A 421 -32.84 -16.86 -21.43
C THR A 421 -32.43 -17.92 -20.40
N ALA A 422 -31.66 -17.55 -19.39
CA ALA A 422 -31.29 -18.43 -18.28
C ALA A 422 -32.41 -18.54 -17.24
N THR A 423 -32.37 -19.62 -16.46
CA THR A 423 -33.13 -19.76 -15.22
C THR A 423 -32.18 -19.84 -14.02
N ASN A 424 -32.64 -19.36 -12.86
CA ASN A 424 -31.94 -19.57 -11.60
C ASN A 424 -32.09 -21.04 -11.14
N PRO A 425 -31.36 -21.45 -10.09
CA PRO A 425 -31.47 -22.80 -9.52
C PRO A 425 -32.88 -23.24 -9.09
N ASP A 426 -33.79 -22.30 -8.79
CA ASP A 426 -35.19 -22.58 -8.45
C ASP A 426 -36.10 -22.64 -9.70
N GLY A 427 -35.54 -22.55 -10.91
CA GLY A 427 -36.27 -22.62 -12.18
C GLY A 427 -36.94 -21.32 -12.61
N LYS A 428 -36.67 -20.19 -11.95
CA LYS A 428 -37.24 -18.88 -12.32
C LYS A 428 -36.39 -18.21 -13.42
N PRO A 429 -37.00 -17.56 -14.43
CA PRO A 429 -36.25 -16.80 -15.43
C PRO A 429 -35.36 -15.73 -14.79
N VAL A 430 -34.15 -15.57 -15.33
CA VAL A 430 -33.16 -14.60 -14.87
C VAL A 430 -32.75 -13.70 -16.00
N LYS A 431 -32.77 -12.39 -15.74
CA LYS A 431 -32.12 -11.37 -16.54
C LYS A 431 -31.25 -10.51 -15.63
N VAL A 432 -29.96 -10.40 -15.95
CA VAL A 432 -28.99 -9.57 -15.20
C VAL A 432 -28.26 -8.63 -16.15
N GLU A 433 -27.66 -7.59 -15.58
CA GLU A 433 -26.84 -6.67 -16.36
C GLU A 433 -25.42 -7.23 -16.60
N PRO A 434 -24.77 -6.91 -17.75
CA PRO A 434 -23.37 -7.24 -17.96
C PRO A 434 -22.46 -6.45 -17.01
N LEU A 435 -21.24 -6.94 -16.79
CA LEU A 435 -20.19 -6.21 -16.08
C LEU A 435 -19.42 -5.29 -17.03
N GLY A 436 -19.32 -4.01 -16.66
CA GLY A 436 -18.39 -3.06 -17.29
C GLY A 436 -16.94 -3.28 -16.86
N ASP A 437 -15.99 -2.66 -17.57
CA ASP A 437 -14.56 -2.82 -17.28
C ASP A 437 -14.17 -2.22 -15.93
N GLU A 438 -14.72 -1.06 -15.55
CA GLU A 438 -14.47 -0.45 -14.25
C GLU A 438 -15.01 -1.32 -13.09
N GLU A 439 -16.10 -2.05 -13.31
CA GLU A 439 -16.69 -2.93 -12.29
C GLU A 439 -15.83 -4.18 -12.07
N LYS A 440 -15.30 -4.76 -13.16
CA LYS A 440 -14.30 -5.83 -13.08
C LYS A 440 -13.05 -5.36 -12.36
N ARG A 441 -12.56 -4.14 -12.66
CA ARG A 441 -11.41 -3.52 -11.97
C ARG A 441 -11.72 -3.19 -10.51
N THR A 442 -12.95 -2.81 -10.17
CA THR A 442 -13.39 -2.57 -8.79
C THR A 442 -13.35 -3.86 -7.97
N ILE A 443 -13.86 -4.97 -8.50
CA ILE A 443 -13.75 -6.31 -7.86
C ILE A 443 -12.28 -6.73 -7.74
N THR A 444 -11.47 -6.48 -8.77
CA THR A 444 -10.02 -6.78 -8.77
C THR A 444 -9.30 -5.99 -7.68
N ARG A 445 -9.50 -4.68 -7.60
CA ARG A 445 -8.96 -3.79 -6.55
C ARG A 445 -9.38 -4.25 -5.16
N TRP A 446 -10.65 -4.59 -4.97
CA TRP A 446 -11.14 -5.09 -3.70
C TRP A 446 -10.34 -6.33 -3.24
N ILE A 447 -10.16 -7.32 -4.11
CA ILE A 447 -9.37 -8.51 -3.78
C ILE A 447 -7.91 -8.13 -3.49
N ASP A 448 -7.33 -7.28 -4.34
CA ASP A 448 -5.94 -6.86 -4.25
C ASP A 448 -5.62 -5.93 -3.07
N LEU A 449 -6.64 -5.36 -2.41
CA LEU A 449 -6.51 -4.62 -1.14
C LEU A 449 -6.73 -5.52 0.09
N GLY A 450 -6.85 -6.84 -0.11
CA GLY A 450 -7.06 -7.81 0.95
C GLY A 450 -8.53 -7.97 1.34
N CYS A 451 -9.45 -7.79 0.39
CA CYS A 451 -10.90 -7.90 0.55
C CYS A 451 -11.47 -7.00 1.68
N PRO A 452 -11.25 -5.68 1.63
CA PRO A 452 -11.71 -4.79 2.67
C PRO A 452 -13.23 -4.79 2.85
N ILE A 453 -13.67 -4.70 4.10
CA ILE A 453 -15.07 -4.59 4.53
C ILE A 453 -15.17 -3.48 5.57
N ASP A 454 -16.06 -2.52 5.36
CA ASP A 454 -16.37 -1.50 6.37
C ASP A 454 -17.56 -1.93 7.24
N TRP A 455 -17.31 -2.34 8.49
CA TRP A 455 -18.37 -2.72 9.42
C TRP A 455 -19.14 -1.51 9.97
N ALA A 456 -18.65 -0.29 9.76
CA ALA A 456 -19.32 0.95 10.12
C ALA A 456 -20.16 1.55 8.97
N TYR A 457 -20.21 0.89 7.81
CA TYR A 457 -20.95 1.38 6.64
C TYR A 457 -22.45 1.57 6.92
N ASP A 458 -22.96 2.76 6.57
CA ASP A 458 -24.38 3.10 6.57
C ASP A 458 -24.85 3.37 5.13
N ALA A 459 -25.79 2.53 4.64
CA ALA A 459 -26.34 2.66 3.29
C ALA A 459 -27.12 3.97 3.06
N THR A 460 -27.61 4.62 4.13
CA THR A 460 -28.30 5.91 4.04
C THR A 460 -27.33 7.07 3.90
N LYS A 461 -26.04 6.85 4.21
CA LYS A 461 -24.96 7.84 4.14
C LYS A 461 -23.66 7.21 3.62
N PRO A 462 -23.65 6.68 2.39
CA PRO A 462 -22.56 5.84 1.88
C PRO A 462 -21.21 6.56 1.71
N MET A 463 -21.20 7.89 1.80
CA MET A 463 -20.01 8.73 1.68
C MET A 463 -19.56 9.34 3.01
N GLU A 464 -20.28 9.09 4.12
CA GLU A 464 -19.87 9.57 5.44
C GLU A 464 -18.62 8.81 5.90
N ARG A 465 -17.60 9.54 6.35
CA ARG A 465 -16.29 9.00 6.76
C ARG A 465 -16.30 8.37 8.16
N GLY A 466 -17.43 7.73 8.54
CA GLY A 466 -17.82 7.26 9.88
C GLY A 466 -16.70 6.92 10.87
N ASP A 467 -16.62 5.67 11.32
CA ASP A 467 -15.60 5.24 12.29
C ASP A 467 -14.99 3.87 11.96
N GLY A 468 -15.07 3.47 10.69
CA GLY A 468 -14.52 2.25 10.12
C GLY A 468 -13.52 2.52 8.99
N TRP A 469 -13.68 1.85 7.84
CA TRP A 469 -12.70 1.89 6.74
C TRP A 469 -12.47 3.30 6.18
N LEU A 470 -13.50 4.15 6.16
CA LEU A 470 -13.40 5.49 5.59
C LEU A 470 -12.93 6.57 6.56
N LEU A 471 -12.78 6.26 7.86
CA LEU A 471 -12.32 7.24 8.85
C LEU A 471 -10.95 7.78 8.48
N ASP A 472 -10.81 9.10 8.52
CA ASP A 472 -9.53 9.78 8.48
C ASP A 472 -9.06 10.05 9.91
N ASP A 473 -8.11 9.24 10.38
CA ASP A 473 -7.41 9.43 11.65
C ASP A 473 -5.90 9.60 11.45
N GLN A 474 -5.48 9.85 10.20
CA GLN A 474 -4.11 10.21 9.89
C GLN A 474 -3.91 11.68 10.18
N ARG A 475 -2.68 12.04 10.52
CA ARG A 475 -2.35 13.43 10.81
C ARG A 475 -1.81 14.09 9.55
N PRO A 476 -2.12 15.38 9.30
CA PRO A 476 -1.56 16.10 8.17
C PRO A 476 -0.03 16.13 8.26
N THR A 477 0.64 15.96 7.13
CA THR A 477 2.07 16.20 7.02
C THR A 477 2.33 17.68 7.27
N LEU A 478 3.29 17.98 8.15
CA LEU A 478 3.75 19.35 8.42
C LEU A 478 5.27 19.39 8.27
N ALA A 479 5.76 20.25 7.40
CA ALA A 479 7.17 20.48 7.16
C ALA A 479 7.54 21.89 7.61
N LEU A 480 8.44 22.03 8.57
CA LEU A 480 9.04 23.32 8.95
C LEU A 480 10.46 23.37 8.39
N VAL A 481 10.71 24.25 7.42
CA VAL A 481 12.03 24.39 6.77
C VAL A 481 12.87 25.45 7.48
N TYR A 482 12.29 26.64 7.68
CA TYR A 482 12.92 27.74 8.41
C TYR A 482 12.07 28.13 9.62
N PRO A 483 12.68 28.29 10.81
CA PRO A 483 14.10 28.10 11.12
C PRO A 483 14.56 26.63 11.06
N HIS A 484 15.84 26.41 10.75
CA HIS A 484 16.46 25.09 10.90
C HIS A 484 16.61 24.73 12.39
N ALA A 485 16.58 23.44 12.71
CA ALA A 485 16.78 22.99 14.08
C ALA A 485 18.26 23.16 14.51
N GLY A 486 18.49 23.52 15.78
CA GLY A 486 19.83 23.71 16.31
C GLY A 486 20.43 25.09 16.01
N LYS A 487 21.76 25.17 15.92
CA LYS A 487 22.48 26.43 15.73
C LYS A 487 22.59 26.78 14.24
N SER A 488 22.27 28.03 13.90
CA SER A 488 22.56 28.65 12.60
C SER A 488 23.53 29.81 12.79
N ASP A 489 24.56 29.87 11.97
CA ASP A 489 25.44 31.05 11.91
C ASP A 489 24.85 32.16 11.01
N GLU A 490 23.87 31.82 10.15
CA GLU A 490 23.17 32.75 9.27
C GLU A 490 21.96 33.40 9.97
N PRO A 491 21.69 34.71 9.73
CA PRO A 491 20.49 35.38 10.22
C PRO A 491 19.19 34.70 9.79
N LEU A 492 18.18 34.65 10.67
CA LEU A 492 16.84 34.20 10.28
C LEU A 492 16.14 35.31 9.49
N GLN A 493 15.88 35.06 8.22
CA GLN A 493 15.24 36.02 7.30
C GLN A 493 13.77 35.74 7.03
N ARG A 494 13.32 34.49 7.22
CA ARG A 494 11.95 34.07 6.97
C ARG A 494 11.55 32.87 7.82
N ILE A 495 10.25 32.70 8.02
CA ILE A 495 9.63 31.45 8.45
C ILE A 495 9.01 30.81 7.20
N LEU A 496 9.30 29.53 6.96
CA LEU A 496 8.79 28.79 5.81
C LEU A 496 8.35 27.40 6.26
N LEU A 497 7.11 27.07 5.93
CA LEU A 497 6.50 25.78 6.23
C LEU A 497 5.65 25.28 5.06
N GLY A 498 5.43 23.97 5.01
CA GLY A 498 4.47 23.32 4.13
C GLY A 498 3.59 22.36 4.91
N ALA A 499 2.35 22.18 4.46
CA ALA A 499 1.41 21.27 5.09
C ALA A 499 0.52 20.60 4.05
N PHE A 500 0.23 19.33 4.23
CA PHE A 500 -0.62 18.57 3.33
C PHE A 500 -1.31 17.42 4.05
N ASP A 501 -2.55 17.17 3.68
CA ASP A 501 -3.27 15.96 4.06
C ASP A 501 -3.85 15.35 2.78
N TYR A 502 -3.62 14.06 2.58
CA TYR A 502 -3.98 13.38 1.34
C TYR A 502 -5.43 12.89 1.31
N ASP A 503 -6.12 12.88 2.46
CA ASP A 503 -7.42 12.25 2.60
C ASP A 503 -8.54 13.29 2.78
N SER A 504 -8.68 13.90 3.94
CA SER A 504 -9.70 14.94 4.18
C SER A 504 -9.24 16.36 3.83
N GLY A 505 -7.95 16.56 3.63
CA GLY A 505 -7.33 17.85 3.30
C GLY A 505 -7.05 18.70 4.54
N VAL A 506 -6.17 19.69 4.38
CA VAL A 506 -5.81 20.60 5.47
C VAL A 506 -6.95 21.57 5.76
N ASP A 507 -7.17 21.94 7.04
CA ASP A 507 -7.94 23.11 7.44
C ASP A 507 -7.01 24.32 7.58
N PRO A 508 -6.96 25.25 6.60
CA PRO A 508 -6.02 26.37 6.64
C PRO A 508 -6.33 27.34 7.78
N ALA A 509 -7.57 27.39 8.29
CA ALA A 509 -7.95 28.27 9.40
C ALA A 509 -7.39 27.77 10.74
N SER A 510 -6.99 26.51 10.81
CA SER A 510 -6.37 25.91 12.01
C SER A 510 -4.86 26.13 12.12
N LEU A 511 -4.21 26.70 11.09
CA LEU A 511 -2.78 26.97 11.10
C LEU A 511 -2.44 27.92 12.26
N SER A 512 -1.51 27.49 13.12
CA SER A 512 -0.98 28.28 14.23
C SER A 512 0.54 28.29 14.20
N VAL A 513 1.12 29.47 14.43
CA VAL A 513 2.57 29.73 14.42
C VAL A 513 2.88 30.67 15.58
N ILE A 514 3.49 30.15 16.63
CA ILE A 514 3.81 30.90 17.86
C ILE A 514 5.30 30.85 18.13
N ALA A 515 5.92 32.01 18.29
CA ALA A 515 7.32 32.15 18.68
C ALA A 515 7.44 32.53 20.16
N ASP A 516 8.46 32.02 20.87
CA ASP A 516 8.80 32.48 22.23
C ASP A 516 9.75 33.69 22.25
N PHE A 517 9.95 34.33 21.10
CA PHE A 517 10.77 35.52 20.88
C PHE A 517 10.01 36.52 20.00
N GLU A 518 10.46 37.78 19.99
CA GLU A 518 9.86 38.83 19.16
C GLU A 518 10.11 38.55 17.67
N VAL A 519 9.06 38.63 16.85
CA VAL A 519 9.13 38.54 15.39
C VAL A 519 8.60 39.85 14.80
N ASP A 520 9.52 40.65 14.25
CA ASP A 520 9.27 42.01 13.74
C ASP A 520 8.72 43.01 14.76
N ASP A 521 7.41 43.02 14.95
CA ASP A 521 6.61 43.86 15.87
C ASP A 521 5.62 43.02 16.68
N VAL A 522 5.66 41.69 16.53
CA VAL A 522 4.82 40.74 17.25
C VAL A 522 5.54 40.26 18.52
N PRO A 523 4.95 40.50 19.71
CA PRO A 523 5.52 40.01 20.96
C PRO A 523 5.61 38.48 21.05
N PRO A 524 6.51 37.93 21.89
CA PRO A 524 6.54 36.51 22.22
C PRO A 524 5.18 35.99 22.68
N GLY A 525 4.80 34.80 22.21
CA GLY A 525 3.56 34.11 22.59
C GLY A 525 2.32 34.50 21.79
N GLU A 526 2.40 35.53 20.94
CA GLU A 526 1.31 35.95 20.05
C GLU A 526 1.31 35.16 18.72
N GLU A 527 0.15 35.10 18.08
CA GLU A 527 -0.07 34.33 16.85
C GLU A 527 0.52 35.02 15.61
N LEU A 528 1.23 34.26 14.77
CA LEU A 528 1.86 34.72 13.53
C LEU A 528 1.15 34.23 12.26
N ALA A 529 0.25 33.25 12.35
CA ALA A 529 -0.39 32.60 11.20
C ALA A 529 -0.99 33.57 10.18
N THR A 530 -1.65 34.64 10.64
CA THR A 530 -2.27 35.66 9.76
C THR A 530 -1.26 36.49 8.98
N ARG A 531 0.02 36.48 9.36
CA ARG A 531 1.12 37.15 8.66
C ARG A 531 1.79 36.28 7.61
N LEU A 532 1.55 34.97 7.63
CA LEU A 532 2.09 34.08 6.60
C LEU A 532 1.29 34.23 5.30
N LYS A 533 2.02 34.28 4.18
CA LYS A 533 1.44 34.32 2.84
C LYS A 533 1.43 32.92 2.24
N PRO A 534 0.30 32.43 1.71
CA PRO A 534 0.28 31.17 0.97
C PRO A 534 1.15 31.28 -0.29
N LYS A 535 1.79 30.18 -0.63
CA LYS A 535 2.61 29.97 -1.82
C LYS A 535 2.15 28.70 -2.54
N ALA A 536 2.76 28.40 -3.68
CA ALA A 536 2.48 27.17 -4.43
C ALA A 536 2.83 25.91 -3.60
N ASP A 537 2.31 24.77 -4.03
CA ASP A 537 2.62 23.44 -3.46
C ASP A 537 2.38 23.33 -1.94
N SER A 538 1.27 23.93 -1.48
CA SER A 538 0.83 23.86 -0.09
C SER A 538 1.89 24.34 0.91
N THR A 539 2.48 25.50 0.61
CA THR A 539 3.49 26.16 1.45
C THR A 539 3.05 27.55 1.90
N TRP A 540 3.60 28.02 3.01
CA TRP A 540 3.34 29.32 3.62
C TRP A 540 4.64 29.98 4.06
N GLU A 541 4.75 31.28 3.81
CA GLU A 541 5.97 32.05 4.09
C GLU A 541 5.67 33.36 4.81
N LEU A 542 6.47 33.65 5.84
CA LEU A 542 6.58 34.97 6.43
C LEU A 542 8.02 35.45 6.25
N VAL A 543 8.22 36.46 5.40
CA VAL A 543 9.51 37.17 5.29
C VAL A 543 9.59 38.20 6.41
N LEU A 544 10.66 38.15 7.20
CA LEU A 544 10.86 39.07 8.33
C LEU A 544 11.26 40.45 7.80
N ASN A 545 10.60 41.50 8.29
CA ASN A 545 11.00 42.87 8.02
C ASN A 545 12.33 43.22 8.70
N LYS A 546 12.59 42.60 9.86
CA LYS A 546 13.84 42.70 10.62
C LYS A 546 14.47 41.30 10.76
N PRO A 547 15.42 40.93 9.89
CA PRO A 547 16.13 39.67 10.03
C PRO A 547 16.78 39.52 11.41
N LEU A 548 16.60 38.36 12.04
CA LEU A 548 17.17 38.09 13.36
C LEU A 548 18.61 37.63 13.20
N ALA A 549 19.57 38.53 13.44
CA ALA A 549 21.00 38.23 13.36
C ALA A 549 21.58 37.57 14.62
N LYS A 550 20.88 37.63 15.76
CA LYS A 550 21.30 37.01 17.01
C LYS A 550 20.09 36.57 17.83
N LEU A 551 20.06 35.30 18.20
CA LEU A 551 19.04 34.72 19.07
C LEU A 551 19.70 33.59 19.87
N PRO A 552 20.11 33.82 21.13
CA PRO A 552 20.83 32.80 21.91
C PRO A 552 20.06 31.49 22.06
N LYS A 553 18.74 31.59 22.16
CA LYS A 553 17.79 30.48 22.21
C LYS A 553 16.42 30.98 21.78
N GLY A 554 15.76 30.24 20.90
CA GLY A 554 14.37 30.47 20.53
C GLY A 554 13.65 29.17 20.26
N LYS A 555 12.32 29.21 20.43
CA LYS A 555 11.39 28.14 20.10
C LYS A 555 10.29 28.67 19.18
N LEU A 556 10.07 27.98 18.08
CA LEU A 556 8.91 28.17 17.21
C LEU A 556 8.00 26.94 17.32
N THR A 557 6.74 27.14 17.71
CA THR A 557 5.71 26.12 17.68
C THR A 557 4.82 26.35 16.46
N VAL A 558 4.70 25.34 15.60
CA VAL A 558 3.82 25.37 14.43
C VAL A 558 2.85 24.22 14.53
N SER A 559 1.57 24.45 14.29
CA SER A 559 0.58 23.38 14.24
C SER A 559 -0.48 23.61 13.17
N VAL A 560 -1.09 22.53 12.69
CA VAL A 560 -2.17 22.56 11.72
C VAL A 560 -3.04 21.32 11.88
N LYS A 561 -4.34 21.46 11.61
CA LYS A 561 -5.31 20.38 11.57
C LYS A 561 -5.70 20.05 10.13
N ASP A 562 -6.16 18.83 9.91
CA ASP A 562 -6.96 18.48 8.75
C ASP A 562 -8.44 18.83 8.96
N GLN A 563 -9.28 18.53 7.97
CA GLN A 563 -10.74 18.75 8.02
C GLN A 563 -11.47 17.81 8.99
N HIS A 564 -10.82 16.75 9.51
CA HIS A 564 -11.36 15.89 10.58
C HIS A 564 -10.85 16.26 11.98
N GLY A 565 -9.99 17.28 12.09
CA GLY A 565 -9.46 17.79 13.33
C GLY A 565 -8.21 17.07 13.85
N ASN A 566 -7.58 16.19 13.06
CA ASN A 566 -6.31 15.56 13.42
C ASN A 566 -5.20 16.61 13.40
N LEU A 567 -4.49 16.75 14.53
CA LEU A 567 -3.50 17.81 14.74
C LEU A 567 -2.07 17.29 14.53
N THR A 568 -1.31 17.98 13.70
CA THR A 568 0.16 17.87 13.68
C THR A 568 0.76 19.13 14.29
N GLN A 569 1.77 18.95 15.15
CA GLN A 569 2.52 20.04 15.77
C GLN A 569 4.02 19.77 15.70
N ILE A 570 4.78 20.81 15.37
CA ILE A 570 6.24 20.84 15.46
C ILE A 570 6.64 21.89 16.48
N GLU A 571 7.49 21.50 17.43
CA GLU A 571 8.25 22.44 18.26
C GLU A 571 9.70 22.48 17.81
N ARG A 572 10.17 23.65 17.38
CA ARG A 572 11.53 23.83 16.88
C ARG A 572 12.34 24.70 17.82
N SER A 573 13.31 24.10 18.50
CA SER A 573 14.35 24.83 19.22
C SER A 573 15.53 25.14 18.30
N PHE A 574 16.00 26.38 18.32
CA PHE A 574 17.12 26.84 17.52
C PHE A 574 17.85 28.03 18.17
N SER A 575 19.02 28.38 17.64
CA SER A 575 19.76 29.59 17.99
C SER A 575 20.40 30.21 16.75
N ILE A 576 20.55 31.54 16.76
CA ILE A 576 21.13 32.31 15.66
C ILE A 576 22.37 33.08 16.15
N GLY A 577 23.45 33.00 15.38
CA GLY A 577 24.70 33.70 15.62
C GLY A 577 25.63 32.98 16.60
N GLN A 578 26.81 33.55 16.85
CA GLN A 578 27.74 32.98 17.82
C GLN A 578 27.21 33.16 19.25
N THR A 579 26.93 32.04 19.92
CA THR A 579 26.90 31.97 21.39
C THR A 579 28.30 32.33 21.89
N GLN A 580 28.39 33.40 22.69
CA GLN A 580 29.60 33.72 23.44
C GLN A 580 29.97 32.60 24.40
#